data_AF-S4P8P7-F1
#
_entry.id   AF-S4P8P7-F1
#
_cell.length_a   1.000
_cell.length_b   1.000
_cell.length_c   1.000
_cell.angle_alpha   90.00
_cell.angle_beta   90.00
_cell.angle_gamma   90.00
#
_symmetry.space_group_name_H-M   'P 1'
#
loop_
_entity.id
_entity.type
_entity.pdbx_description
1 polymer ?
#
loop_
_entity_poly.entity_id
_entity_poly.type
_entity_poly.pdbx_seq_one_letter_code
_entity_poly.pdbx_strand_id
1 'polypeptide(L)'
;MDIGTTSVKVCVYDPETKELVAKQNKDTAANIPSDQGIEGNKQDVPKIVSAVHYCVSRLPRDVLRHVKKIGVCGQMHGVVLWKDRAWEK
;
A
#
# COMPACT_ATOMS: atom_id res chain seq x y z
N MET A 1 -8.42 -0.86 1.08
CA MET A 1 -6.96 -1.05 1.01
C MET A 1 -6.34 -0.18 2.08
N ASP A 2 -5.58 -0.76 2.99
CA ASP A 2 -4.83 -0.05 4.03
C ASP A 2 -3.35 -0.03 3.64
N ILE A 3 -2.84 1.16 3.31
CA ILE A 3 -1.44 1.40 2.95
C ILE A 3 -0.73 1.96 4.19
N GLY A 4 -0.32 1.06 5.07
CA GLY A 4 0.40 1.40 6.29
C GLY A 4 1.88 1.68 6.04
N THR A 5 2.56 2.16 7.08
CA THR A 5 3.99 2.47 7.03
C THR A 5 4.83 1.21 6.81
N THR A 6 4.50 0.10 7.47
CA THR A 6 5.29 -1.14 7.40
C THR A 6 4.70 -2.21 6.49
N SER A 7 3.39 -2.16 6.23
CA SER A 7 2.69 -3.19 5.47
C SER A 7 1.49 -2.62 4.71
N VAL A 8 1.15 -3.28 3.61
CA VAL A 8 -0.10 -3.07 2.87
C VAL A 8 -1.04 -4.23 3.17
N LYS A 9 -2.30 -3.90 3.47
CA LYS A 9 -3.38 -4.87 3.66
C LYS A 9 -4.50 -4.61 2.67
N VAL A 10 -4.95 -5.64 1.99
CA VAL A 10 -6.03 -5.58 1.01
C VAL A 10 -7.07 -6.63 1.37
N CYS A 11 -8.34 -6.26 1.30
CA CYS A 11 -9.44 -7.19 1.41
C CYS A 11 -10.51 -6.87 0.38
N VAL A 12 -11.33 -7.88 0.06
CA VAL A 12 -12.57 -7.73 -0.67
C VAL A 12 -13.70 -7.99 0.31
N TYR A 13 -14.63 -7.03 0.39
CA TYR A 13 -15.79 -7.06 1.25
C TYR A 13 -17.04 -7.21 0.40
N ASP A 14 -17.89 -8.18 0.74
CA ASP A 14 -19.20 -8.35 0.14
C ASP A 14 -20.26 -7.63 1.01
N PRO A 15 -20.92 -6.58 0.50
CA PRO A 15 -21.91 -5.83 1.26
C PRO A 15 -23.25 -6.56 1.45
N GLU A 16 -23.57 -7.57 0.62
CA GLU A 16 -24.82 -8.32 0.73
C GLU A 16 -24.74 -9.30 1.90
N THR A 17 -23.67 -10.09 1.95
CA THR A 17 -23.39 -11.05 3.03
C THR A 17 -22.73 -10.41 4.26
N LYS A 18 -22.15 -9.22 4.10
CA LYS A 18 -21.35 -8.50 5.11
C LYS A 18 -20.06 -9.23 5.51
N GLU A 19 -19.48 -10.01 4.61
CA GLU A 19 -18.30 -10.83 4.89
C GLU A 19 -17.05 -10.37 4.14
N LEU A 20 -15.88 -10.77 4.65
CA LEU A 20 -14.60 -10.64 3.94
C LEU A 20 -14.35 -11.90 3.11
N VAL A 21 -14.55 -11.79 1.81
CA VAL A 21 -14.46 -12.94 0.88
C VAL A 21 -13.04 -13.24 0.43
N ALA A 22 -12.13 -12.28 0.52
CA ALA A 22 -10.71 -12.48 0.25
C ALA A 22 -9.87 -11.43 0.97
N LYS A 23 -8.63 -11.79 1.34
CA LYS A 23 -7.66 -10.85 1.93
C LYS A 23 -6.22 -11.21 1.58
N GLN A 24 -5.37 -10.21 1.51
CA GLN A 24 -3.94 -10.33 1.30
C GLN A 24 -3.21 -9.26 2.13
N ASN A 25 -1.98 -9.57 2.54
CA ASN A 25 -1.10 -8.60 3.17
C ASN A 25 0.35 -8.81 2.71
N LYS A 26 1.13 -7.74 2.77
CA LYS A 26 2.55 -7.77 2.42
C LYS A 26 3.28 -6.64 3.11
N ASP A 27 4.42 -6.94 3.73
CA ASP A 27 5.35 -5.93 4.23
C ASP A 27 5.88 -5.08 3.08
N THR A 28 5.92 -3.76 3.27
CA THR A 28 6.39 -2.82 2.26
C THR A 28 7.90 -2.91 2.06
N ALA A 29 8.65 -3.20 3.14
CA ALA A 29 10.10 -3.06 3.20
C ALA A 29 10.60 -1.71 2.63
N ALA A 30 9.77 -0.67 2.77
CA ALA A 30 9.97 0.62 2.13
C ALA A 30 10.89 1.55 2.93
N ASN A 31 11.13 1.26 4.21
CA ASN A 31 12.04 2.07 5.02
C ASN A 31 13.45 2.06 4.42
N ILE A 32 13.97 3.25 4.15
CA ILE A 32 15.31 3.48 3.63
C ILE A 32 16.04 4.48 4.54
N PRO A 33 17.39 4.49 4.55
CA PRO A 33 18.14 5.47 5.32
C PRO A 33 17.73 6.91 4.98
N SER A 34 17.61 7.74 6.02
CA SER A 34 17.34 9.17 5.88
C SER A 34 18.63 9.98 6.00
N ASP A 35 18.66 11.13 5.32
CA ASP A 35 19.75 12.12 5.42
C ASP A 35 19.83 12.73 6.83
N GLN A 36 18.77 12.59 7.64
CA GLN A 36 18.71 12.99 9.06
C GLN A 36 19.06 11.84 10.02
N GLY A 37 19.61 10.72 9.53
CA GLY A 37 19.97 9.57 10.36
C GLY A 37 18.75 8.96 11.08
N ILE A 38 18.90 8.69 12.38
CA ILE A 38 17.86 8.07 13.22
C ILE A 38 16.66 8.99 13.49
N GLU A 39 16.82 10.30 13.31
CA GLU A 39 15.75 11.28 13.52
C GLU A 39 14.84 11.42 12.28
N GLY A 40 15.28 10.87 11.15
CA GLY A 40 14.52 10.89 9.90
C GLY A 40 13.83 9.57 9.61
N ASN A 41 12.62 9.66 9.03
CA ASN A 41 11.90 8.50 8.50
C ASN A 41 11.65 8.72 7.01
N LYS A 42 12.29 7.91 6.17
CA LYS A 42 12.20 7.99 4.71
C LYS A 42 11.74 6.65 4.16
N GLN A 43 10.83 6.72 3.18
CA GLN A 43 10.27 5.54 2.54
C GLN A 43 10.40 5.59 1.01
N ASP A 44 10.67 4.43 0.43
CA ASP A 44 10.73 4.19 -1.01
C ASP A 44 9.31 3.90 -1.55
N VAL A 45 8.74 4.88 -2.26
CA VAL A 45 7.38 4.81 -2.82
C VAL A 45 7.21 3.63 -3.80
N PRO A 46 8.11 3.39 -4.77
CA PRO A 46 8.07 2.18 -5.61
C PRO A 46 7.90 0.86 -4.84
N LYS A 47 8.54 0.69 -3.69
CA LYS A 47 8.36 -0.53 -2.86
C LYS A 47 6.96 -0.64 -2.26
N ILE A 48 6.40 0.49 -1.79
CA ILE A 48 5.00 0.54 -1.29
C ILE A 48 4.04 0.14 -2.41
N VAL A 49 4.20 0.71 -3.61
CA VAL A 49 3.35 0.40 -4.78
C VAL A 49 3.52 -1.07 -5.21
N SER A 50 4.73 -1.61 -5.14
CA SER A 50 4.99 -3.03 -5.41
C SER A 50 4.25 -3.95 -4.43
N ALA A 51 4.22 -3.60 -3.13
CA ALA A 51 3.46 -4.34 -2.13
C ALA A 51 1.94 -4.29 -2.39
N VAL A 52 1.42 -3.13 -2.84
CA VAL A 52 0.04 -3.00 -3.32
C VAL A 52 -0.25 -3.96 -4.48
N HIS A 53 0.57 -3.94 -5.54
CA HIS A 53 0.39 -4.84 -6.69
C HIS A 53 0.48 -6.31 -6.30
N TYR A 54 1.42 -6.67 -5.42
CA TYR A 54 1.53 -8.02 -4.89
C TYR A 54 0.22 -8.45 -4.22
N CYS A 55 -0.31 -7.65 -3.29
CA CYS A 55 -1.55 -7.97 -2.58
C CYS A 55 -2.74 -8.13 -3.53
N VAL A 56 -2.90 -7.23 -4.49
CA VAL A 56 -4.03 -7.29 -5.44
C VAL A 56 -3.91 -8.49 -6.36
N SER A 57 -2.72 -8.75 -6.92
CA SER A 57 -2.50 -9.86 -7.87
C SER A 57 -2.68 -11.26 -7.25
N ARG A 58 -2.57 -11.37 -5.92
CA ARG A 58 -2.75 -12.61 -5.16
C ARG A 58 -4.19 -12.86 -4.70
N LEU A 59 -5.11 -11.94 -4.97
CA LEU A 59 -6.54 -12.18 -4.73
C LEU A 59 -7.13 -13.07 -5.84
N PRO A 60 -8.13 -13.91 -5.52
CA PRO A 60 -8.79 -14.75 -6.52
C PRO A 60 -9.39 -13.91 -7.66
N ARG A 61 -9.10 -14.30 -8.92
CA ARG A 61 -9.51 -13.53 -10.11
C ARG A 61 -11.02 -13.47 -10.28
N ASP A 62 -11.70 -14.57 -9.96
CA ASP A 62 -13.16 -14.69 -9.91
C ASP A 62 -13.77 -13.68 -8.93
N VAL A 63 -13.18 -13.50 -7.74
CA VAL A 63 -13.61 -12.48 -6.78
C VAL A 63 -13.36 -11.07 -7.33
N LEU A 64 -12.16 -10.82 -7.88
CA LEU A 64 -11.79 -9.49 -8.41
C LEU A 64 -12.71 -9.00 -9.54
N ARG A 65 -13.22 -9.91 -10.39
CA ARG A 65 -14.14 -9.57 -11.49
C ARG A 65 -15.44 -8.93 -11.03
N HIS A 66 -15.82 -9.10 -9.76
CA HIS A 66 -17.06 -8.56 -9.20
C HIS A 66 -16.86 -7.27 -8.40
N VAL A 67 -15.61 -6.81 -8.24
CA VAL A 67 -15.29 -5.58 -7.50
C VAL A 67 -15.79 -4.36 -8.27
N LYS A 68 -16.71 -3.60 -7.66
CA LYS A 68 -17.30 -2.38 -8.25
C LYS A 68 -16.70 -1.07 -7.71
N LYS A 69 -16.08 -1.12 -6.54
CA LYS A 69 -15.57 0.06 -5.81
C LYS A 69 -14.26 -0.28 -5.13
N ILE A 70 -13.34 0.69 -5.09
CA ILE A 70 -12.07 0.59 -4.36
C ILE A 70 -12.06 1.69 -3.30
N GLY A 71 -11.91 1.29 -2.05
CA GLY A 71 -11.64 2.21 -0.94
C GLY A 71 -10.19 2.12 -0.51
N VAL A 72 -9.56 3.25 -0.22
CA VAL A 72 -8.17 3.34 0.23
C VAL A 72 -8.08 4.16 1.52
N CYS A 73 -7.31 3.67 2.48
CA CYS A 73 -6.84 4.37 3.66
C CYS A 73 -5.34 4.08 3.83
N GLY A 74 -4.67 4.78 4.74
CA GLY A 74 -3.24 4.54 4.99
C GLY A 74 -2.59 5.61 5.83
N GLN A 75 -1.26 5.69 5.72
CA GLN A 75 -0.45 6.62 6.48
C GLN A 75 -0.82 8.10 6.25
N MET A 76 -0.75 8.88 7.33
CA MET A 76 -0.96 10.33 7.35
C MET A 76 0.39 11.04 7.56
N HIS A 77 0.44 12.34 7.27
CA HIS A 77 1.60 13.23 7.51
C HIS A 77 2.86 12.95 6.66
N GLY A 78 2.83 12.02 5.71
CA GLY A 78 3.92 11.83 4.74
C GLY A 78 4.01 12.99 3.75
N VAL A 79 5.24 13.39 3.39
CA VAL A 79 5.51 14.38 2.35
C VAL A 79 6.22 13.67 1.19
N VAL A 80 5.74 13.89 -0.04
CA VAL A 80 6.31 13.29 -1.25
C VAL A 80 6.61 14.39 -2.26
N LEU A 81 7.87 14.49 -2.69
CA LEU A 81 8.21 15.28 -3.87
C LEU A 81 8.05 14.38 -5.11
N TRP A 82 6.99 14.61 -5.88
CA TRP A 82 6.55 13.68 -6.93
C TRP A 82 7.33 13.78 -8.25
N LYS A 83 8.02 14.90 -8.48
CA LYS A 83 8.80 15.10 -9.70
C LYS A 83 10.06 14.22 -9.65
N ASP A 84 10.40 13.61 -10.78
CA ASP A 84 11.65 12.85 -10.92
C ASP A 84 12.85 13.71 -10.50
N ARG A 85 13.72 13.13 -9.65
CA ARG A 85 14.89 13.81 -9.06
C ARG A 85 14.59 15.12 -8.32
N ALA A 86 13.40 15.27 -7.73
CA ALA A 86 13.07 16.46 -6.94
C ALA A 86 13.80 16.56 -5.60
N TRP A 87 14.29 15.45 -5.06
CA TRP A 87 14.99 15.40 -3.76
C TRP A 87 16.50 15.15 -3.90
N GLU A 88 16.98 14.69 -5.06
CA GLU A 88 18.41 14.42 -5.26
C GLU A 88 19.14 15.70 -5.68
N LYS A 89 20.27 15.97 -5.00
CA LYS A 89 21.24 17.01 -5.39
C LYS A 89 22.09 16.53 -6.55
#